data_AF-A0A558IKE9-F1
#
_entry.id   AF-A0A558IKE9-F1
#
_cell.length_a   1.000
_cell.length_b   1.000
_cell.length_c   1.000
_cell.angle_alpha   90.00
_cell.angle_beta   90.00
_cell.angle_gamma   90.00
#
_symmetry.space_group_name_H-M   'P 1'
#
loop_
_entity.id
_entity.type
_entity.pdbx_description
1 polymer ?
#
loop_
_entity_poly.entity_id
_entity_poly.type
_entity_poly.pdbx_seq_one_letter_code
_entity_poly.pdbx_strand_id
1 'polypeptide(L)'
;MANVGHIIYKADDLENSINYFRSRGFDVEPGQQKNAASALIYFCEGPYLEIRERADVPPFFRQLLHLTGNGKFVDSYDRFATMSQGYSRVVLEAQRKEFDHIKEIFDSHQTKSLTIPFSRKDPAGRRLACWCLSPDDWAIPLFVTPFAIDTHRSTPHPNGITHITDIDFAASEKTLSICKHVGVDGGLTCRSGTGTIDLEFA
;
A
#
# COMPACT_ATOMS: atom_id res chain seq x y z
N MET A 1 2.74 -14.77 9.43
CA MET A 1 2.04 -14.93 8.14
C MET A 1 1.21 -13.66 7.91
N ALA A 2 1.38 -13.05 6.74
CA ALA A 2 0.75 -11.79 6.37
C ALA A 2 -0.14 -11.99 5.14
N ASN A 3 -1.22 -11.21 5.02
CA ASN A 3 -2.13 -11.27 3.86
C ASN A 3 -1.95 -10.02 3.02
N VAL A 4 -2.30 -10.06 1.73
CA VAL A 4 -2.40 -8.81 0.96
C VAL A 4 -3.60 -8.01 1.44
N GLY A 5 -3.37 -6.79 1.93
CA GLY A 5 -4.43 -5.87 2.34
C GLY A 5 -4.85 -4.94 1.21
N HIS A 6 -3.89 -4.37 0.50
CA HIS A 6 -4.17 -3.53 -0.66
C HIS A 6 -2.96 -3.35 -1.57
N ILE A 7 -3.23 -2.85 -2.78
CA ILE A 7 -2.22 -2.40 -3.74
C ILE A 7 -2.28 -0.88 -3.86
N ILE A 8 -1.12 -0.22 -3.89
CA ILE A 8 -1.03 1.21 -4.16
C ILE A 8 -0.86 1.43 -5.66
N TYR A 9 -1.80 2.14 -6.28
CA TYR A 9 -1.67 2.73 -7.60
C TYR A 9 -1.15 4.16 -7.48
N LYS A 10 0.05 4.44 -8.01
CA LYS A 10 0.59 5.79 -8.11
C LYS A 10 -0.15 6.52 -9.22
N ALA A 11 -0.77 7.65 -8.89
CA ALA A 11 -1.42 8.56 -9.83
C ALA A 11 -0.51 9.75 -10.13
N ASP A 12 -0.45 10.19 -11.39
CA ASP A 12 0.15 11.49 -11.74
C ASP A 12 -0.80 12.63 -11.37
N ASP A 13 -2.09 12.39 -11.56
CA ASP A 13 -3.19 13.28 -11.19
C ASP A 13 -4.32 12.43 -10.59
N LEU A 14 -4.73 12.77 -9.38
CA LEU A 14 -5.72 11.97 -8.64
C LEU A 14 -7.09 11.97 -9.33
N GLU A 15 -7.55 13.13 -9.81
CA GLU A 15 -8.88 13.28 -10.39
C GLU A 15 -9.00 12.52 -11.71
N ASN A 16 -7.99 12.63 -12.58
CA ASN A 16 -7.90 11.88 -13.82
C ASN A 16 -7.85 10.37 -13.56
N SER A 17 -7.11 9.93 -12.54
CA SER A 17 -7.06 8.51 -12.17
C SER A 17 -8.41 8.00 -11.63
N ILE A 18 -9.10 8.80 -10.80
CA ILE A 18 -10.46 8.50 -10.35
C ILE A 18 -11.40 8.36 -11.55
N ASN A 19 -11.37 9.30 -12.48
CA ASN A 19 -12.22 9.27 -13.68
C ASN A 19 -11.87 8.09 -14.61
N TYR A 20 -10.60 7.73 -14.70
CA TYR A 20 -10.12 6.56 -15.44
C TYR A 20 -10.71 5.25 -14.89
N PHE A 21 -10.72 5.06 -13.57
CA PHE A 21 -11.31 3.86 -12.97
C PHE A 21 -12.84 3.89 -13.00
N ARG A 22 -13.46 5.04 -12.76
CA ARG A 22 -14.92 5.19 -12.88
C ARG A 22 -15.43 4.91 -14.29
N SER A 23 -14.72 5.33 -15.33
CA SER A 23 -15.11 5.04 -16.73
C SER A 23 -15.01 3.54 -17.08
N ARG A 24 -14.30 2.74 -16.27
CA ARG A 24 -14.27 1.27 -16.35
C ARG A 24 -15.32 0.59 -15.47
N GLY A 25 -16.20 1.37 -14.83
CA GLY A 25 -17.29 0.89 -14.01
C GLY A 25 -16.89 0.49 -12.59
N PHE A 26 -15.76 0.98 -12.08
CA PHE A 26 -15.45 0.91 -10.66
C PHE A 26 -16.12 2.05 -9.90
N ASP A 27 -16.59 1.74 -8.70
CA ASP A 27 -16.92 2.77 -7.72
C ASP A 27 -15.65 3.19 -7.00
N VAL A 28 -15.37 4.49 -7.02
CA VAL A 28 -14.13 5.06 -6.48
C VAL A 28 -14.49 6.11 -5.42
N GLU A 29 -14.02 5.87 -4.20
CA GLU A 29 -14.28 6.71 -3.03
C GLU A 29 -13.04 7.57 -2.69
N PRO A 30 -13.16 8.90 -2.55
CA PRO A 30 -12.07 9.71 -2.02
C PRO A 30 -11.66 9.24 -0.62
N GLY A 31 -10.37 9.20 -0.31
CA GLY A 31 -9.89 8.71 0.98
C GLY A 31 -10.28 9.58 2.18
N GLN A 32 -10.72 10.83 1.92
CA GLN A 32 -11.26 11.77 2.90
C GLN A 32 -12.10 12.84 2.19
N GLN A 33 -12.92 13.58 2.96
CA GLN A 33 -13.87 14.54 2.39
C GLN A 33 -13.25 15.78 1.73
N LYS A 34 -12.11 16.27 2.25
CA LYS A 34 -11.44 17.49 1.76
C LYS A 34 -9.97 17.22 1.51
N ASN A 35 -9.41 17.76 0.43
CA ASN A 35 -7.98 17.64 0.09
C ASN A 35 -7.48 16.19 0.12
N ALA A 36 -8.23 15.27 -0.47
CA ALA A 36 -7.86 13.86 -0.47
C ALA A 36 -6.56 13.67 -1.27
N ALA A 37 -5.54 13.09 -0.64
CA ALA A 37 -4.29 12.68 -1.32
C ALA A 37 -4.40 11.28 -1.93
N SER A 38 -5.53 10.60 -1.70
CA SER A 38 -5.80 9.24 -2.16
C SER A 38 -7.29 9.04 -2.42
N ALA A 39 -7.60 8.02 -3.21
CA ALA A 39 -8.92 7.47 -3.42
C ALA A 39 -8.85 5.94 -3.41
N LEU A 40 -9.96 5.28 -3.16
CA LEU A 40 -10.02 3.87 -2.82
C LEU A 40 -11.05 3.17 -3.70
N ILE A 41 -10.71 1.96 -4.13
CA ILE A 41 -11.62 1.01 -4.75
C ILE A 41 -11.69 -0.17 -3.80
N TYR A 42 -12.70 -0.15 -2.94
CA TYR A 42 -13.01 -1.27 -2.05
C TYR A 42 -13.74 -2.35 -2.83
N PHE A 43 -13.47 -3.61 -2.52
CA PHE A 43 -14.08 -4.78 -3.12
C PHE A 43 -15.05 -5.44 -2.13
N CYS A 44 -15.83 -6.43 -2.58
CA CYS A 44 -16.69 -7.22 -1.71
C CYS A 44 -15.88 -8.14 -0.79
N GLU A 45 -14.72 -8.58 -1.26
CA GLU A 45 -13.77 -9.40 -0.53
C GLU A 45 -12.34 -9.17 -1.04
N GLY A 46 -11.36 -9.63 -0.27
CA GLY A 46 -9.95 -9.56 -0.65
C GLY A 46 -9.35 -8.15 -0.61
N PRO A 47 -8.16 -7.97 -1.21
CA PRO A 47 -7.42 -6.73 -1.11
C PRO A 47 -8.09 -5.59 -1.91
N TYR A 48 -8.02 -4.37 -1.39
CA TYR A 48 -8.53 -3.18 -2.08
C TYR A 48 -7.45 -2.47 -2.91
N LEU A 49 -7.86 -1.52 -3.76
CA LEU A 49 -6.92 -0.64 -4.48
C LEU A 49 -6.89 0.76 -3.85
N GLU A 50 -5.70 1.26 -3.52
CA GLU A 50 -5.49 2.65 -3.12
C GLU A 50 -4.81 3.45 -4.23
N ILE A 51 -5.54 4.37 -4.84
CA ILE A 51 -5.03 5.35 -5.78
C ILE A 51 -4.42 6.50 -4.97
N ARG A 52 -3.13 6.81 -5.17
CA ARG A 52 -2.42 7.84 -4.41
C ARG A 52 -1.62 8.74 -5.35
N GLU A 53 -1.82 10.05 -5.21
CA GLU A 53 -1.07 11.06 -5.97
C GLU A 53 0.19 11.52 -5.23
N ARG A 54 0.14 11.53 -3.89
CA ARG A 54 1.24 12.02 -3.05
C ARG A 54 1.54 11.09 -1.89
N ALA A 55 2.81 10.94 -1.57
CA ALA A 55 3.33 10.21 -0.43
C ALA A 55 4.24 11.15 0.39
N ASP A 56 3.68 12.26 0.86
CA ASP A 56 4.49 13.33 1.46
C ASP A 56 4.92 12.99 2.89
N VAL A 57 6.23 13.09 3.15
CA VAL A 57 6.77 13.20 4.51
C VAL A 57 6.72 14.66 4.95
N PRO A 58 6.07 15.02 6.07
CA PRO A 58 5.99 16.42 6.48
C PRO A 58 7.38 17.02 6.76
N PRO A 59 7.63 18.32 6.48
CA PRO A 59 8.97 18.92 6.52
C PRO A 59 9.73 18.73 7.84
N PHE A 60 9.05 18.88 8.98
CA PHE A 60 9.65 18.66 10.29
C PHE A 60 10.14 17.21 10.47
N PHE A 61 9.35 16.23 10.03
CA PHE A 61 9.74 14.82 10.09
C PHE A 61 10.90 14.52 9.15
N ARG A 62 10.98 15.15 7.97
CA ARG A 62 12.10 14.98 7.05
C ARG A 62 13.43 15.30 7.73
N GLN A 63 13.52 16.46 8.39
CA GLN A 63 14.74 16.89 9.05
C GLN A 63 15.16 15.92 10.18
N LEU A 64 14.19 15.48 10.99
CA LEU A 64 14.44 14.49 12.04
C LEU A 64 14.94 13.15 11.48
N LEU A 65 14.36 12.68 10.38
CA LEU A 65 14.75 11.42 9.75
C LEU A 65 16.16 11.48 9.16
N HIS A 66 16.55 12.58 8.53
CA HIS A 66 17.94 12.76 8.09
C HIS A 66 18.91 12.74 9.27
N LEU A 67 18.61 13.43 10.37
CA LEU A 67 19.48 13.50 11.55
C LEU A 67 19.64 12.14 12.25
N THR A 68 18.62 11.30 12.22
CA THR A 68 18.62 9.96 12.85
C THR A 68 19.16 8.87 11.93
N GLY A 69 19.74 9.23 10.77
CA GLY A 69 20.29 8.29 9.81
C GLY A 69 19.24 7.51 9.01
N ASN A 70 18.01 7.99 8.97
CA ASN A 70 16.88 7.45 8.20
C ASN A 70 16.62 8.25 6.92
N GLY A 71 17.64 8.96 6.40
CA GLY A 71 17.52 9.76 5.17
C GLY A 71 16.99 8.96 3.97
N LYS A 72 17.41 7.69 3.82
CA LYS A 72 16.92 6.79 2.77
C LYS A 72 15.39 6.65 2.76
N PHE A 73 14.74 6.72 3.92
CA PHE A 73 13.29 6.69 4.02
C PHE A 73 12.69 7.92 3.33
N VAL A 74 13.22 9.11 3.62
CA VAL A 74 12.78 10.35 2.99
C VAL A 74 13.02 10.29 1.48
N ASP A 75 14.22 9.86 1.07
CA ASP A 75 14.60 9.74 -0.34
C ASP A 75 13.65 8.78 -1.09
N SER A 76 13.27 7.66 -0.46
CA SER A 76 12.36 6.69 -1.06
C SER A 76 10.95 7.24 -1.25
N TYR A 77 10.45 8.05 -0.31
CA TYR A 77 9.14 8.69 -0.44
C TYR A 77 9.19 9.86 -1.43
N ASP A 78 10.31 10.58 -1.53
CA ASP A 78 10.51 11.63 -2.55
C ASP A 78 10.53 11.07 -3.97
N ARG A 79 11.13 9.88 -4.13
CA ARG A 79 11.12 9.18 -5.42
C ARG A 79 9.71 8.85 -5.90
N PHE A 80 8.73 8.70 -5.02
CA PHE A 80 7.33 8.44 -5.39
C PHE A 80 6.78 9.47 -6.39
N ALA A 81 7.12 10.75 -6.18
CA ALA A 81 6.68 11.84 -7.07
C ALA A 81 7.22 11.67 -8.50
N THR A 82 8.37 11.02 -8.66
CA THR A 82 9.05 10.79 -9.95
C THR A 82 8.75 9.44 -10.59
N MET A 83 8.05 8.53 -9.89
CA MET A 83 7.67 7.22 -10.45
C MET A 83 6.67 7.39 -11.58
N SER A 84 6.65 6.47 -12.53
CA SER A 84 5.58 6.40 -13.52
C SER A 84 4.24 6.05 -12.86
N GLN A 85 3.15 6.62 -13.36
CA GLN A 85 1.80 6.19 -12.98
C GLN A 85 1.61 4.68 -13.19
N GLY A 86 0.92 4.02 -12.26
CA GLY A 86 0.67 2.57 -12.30
C GLY A 86 0.68 1.92 -10.92
N TYR A 87 0.48 0.60 -10.88
CA TYR A 87 0.63 -0.17 -9.65
C TYR A 87 2.08 -0.10 -9.15
N SER A 88 2.25 0.32 -7.90
CA SER A 88 3.53 0.82 -7.39
C SER A 88 3.99 0.16 -6.10
N ARG A 89 3.08 -0.47 -5.34
CA ARG A 89 3.45 -1.15 -4.09
C ARG A 89 2.40 -2.15 -3.63
N VAL A 90 2.87 -3.30 -3.16
CA VAL A 90 2.05 -4.26 -2.39
C VAL A 90 2.03 -3.83 -0.92
N VAL A 91 0.86 -3.86 -0.29
CA VAL A 91 0.69 -3.60 1.14
C VAL A 91 0.13 -4.83 1.81
N LEU A 92 0.84 -5.30 2.83
CA LEU A 92 0.57 -6.52 3.55
C LEU A 92 -0.02 -6.23 4.93
N GLU A 93 -1.05 -6.97 5.30
CA GLU A 93 -1.65 -6.95 6.62
C GLU A 93 -1.01 -7.96 7.55
N ALA A 94 -0.55 -7.48 8.71
CA ALA A 94 0.01 -8.31 9.76
C ALA A 94 -0.44 -7.82 11.15
N GLN A 95 -0.55 -8.74 12.10
CA GLN A 95 -0.87 -8.39 13.47
C GLN A 95 0.26 -7.57 14.09
N ARG A 96 -0.06 -6.62 14.98
CA ARG A 96 0.94 -5.70 15.57
C ARG A 96 2.09 -6.43 16.28
N LYS A 97 1.80 -7.58 16.88
CA LYS A 97 2.78 -8.45 17.56
C LYS A 97 3.85 -9.04 16.62
N GLU A 98 3.56 -9.12 15.32
CA GLU A 98 4.47 -9.66 14.31
C GLU A 98 5.48 -8.62 13.83
N PHE A 99 5.26 -7.33 14.12
CA PHE A 99 6.11 -6.26 13.57
C PHE A 99 7.56 -6.38 14.03
N ASP A 100 7.82 -6.81 15.26
CA ASP A 100 9.20 -6.94 15.74
C ASP A 100 9.94 -8.05 14.98
N HIS A 101 9.26 -9.17 14.70
CA HIS A 101 9.81 -10.23 13.86
C HIS A 101 10.02 -9.77 12.40
N ILE A 102 9.08 -9.02 11.82
CA ILE A 102 9.23 -8.47 10.46
C ILE A 102 10.41 -7.48 10.41
N LYS A 103 10.66 -6.71 11.48
CA LYS A 103 11.82 -5.82 11.59
C LYS A 103 13.14 -6.60 11.61
N GLU A 104 13.20 -7.71 12.34
CA GLU A 104 14.39 -8.59 12.32
C GLU A 104 14.67 -9.11 10.90
N ILE A 105 13.61 -9.47 10.15
CA ILE A 105 13.74 -9.88 8.74
C ILE A 105 14.25 -8.71 7.89
N PHE A 106 13.77 -7.48 8.10
CA PHE A 106 14.31 -6.31 7.38
C PHE A 106 15.78 -6.05 7.71
N ASP A 107 16.16 -6.13 8.98
CA ASP A 107 17.53 -5.93 9.44
C ASP A 107 18.48 -6.98 8.85
N SER A 108 18.05 -8.24 8.75
CA SER A 108 18.81 -9.32 8.10
C SER A 108 19.02 -9.08 6.59
N HIS A 109 18.21 -8.21 5.99
CA HIS A 109 18.30 -7.79 4.58
C HIS A 109 18.81 -6.36 4.43
N GLN A 110 19.46 -5.81 5.46
CA GLN A 110 20.05 -4.45 5.46
C GLN A 110 19.05 -3.36 5.08
N THR A 111 17.77 -3.58 5.41
CA THR A 111 16.65 -2.68 5.12
C THR A 111 16.24 -2.03 6.43
N LYS A 112 16.27 -0.69 6.51
CA LYS A 112 15.76 0.00 7.70
C LYS A 112 14.24 0.07 7.63
N SER A 113 13.60 0.21 8.78
CA SER A 113 12.15 0.40 8.83
C SER A 113 11.71 1.31 9.97
N LEU A 114 10.56 1.94 9.78
CA LEU A 114 9.92 2.82 10.75
C LEU A 114 8.52 2.32 11.07
N THR A 115 8.17 2.34 12.36
CA THR A 115 6.81 2.06 12.83
C THR A 115 6.09 3.37 13.12
N ILE A 116 5.01 3.65 12.39
CA ILE A 116 4.32 4.94 12.39
C ILE A 116 2.82 4.70 12.59
N PRO A 117 2.17 5.38 13.54
CA PRO A 117 0.71 5.33 13.63
C PRO A 117 0.10 6.16 12.50
N PHE A 118 -0.92 5.60 11.84
CA PHE A 118 -1.67 6.27 10.79
C PHE A 118 -3.15 6.33 11.16
N SER A 119 -3.81 7.47 10.89
CA SER A 119 -5.25 7.58 11.03
C SER A 119 -5.83 8.62 10.09
N ARG A 120 -7.02 8.33 9.55
CA ARG A 120 -7.81 9.25 8.73
C ARG A 120 -9.29 9.13 9.06
N LYS A 121 -10.06 10.15 8.67
CA LYS A 121 -11.53 10.06 8.58
C LYS A 121 -11.93 9.88 7.13
N ASP A 122 -12.72 8.87 6.86
CA ASP A 122 -13.26 8.63 5.52
C ASP A 122 -14.43 9.61 5.21
N PRO A 123 -14.98 9.61 3.98
CA PRO A 123 -16.11 10.47 3.63
C PRO A 123 -17.38 10.23 4.47
N ALA A 124 -17.56 9.04 5.04
CA ALA A 124 -18.66 8.71 5.95
C ALA A 124 -18.39 9.16 7.40
N GLY A 125 -17.24 9.77 7.67
CA GLY A 125 -16.83 10.24 9.00
C GLY A 125 -16.31 9.14 9.92
N ARG A 126 -16.16 7.90 9.43
CA ARG A 126 -15.59 6.78 10.18
C ARG A 126 -14.09 7.01 10.34
N ARG A 127 -13.57 6.71 11.53
CA ARG A 127 -12.13 6.80 11.80
C ARG A 127 -11.47 5.48 11.42
N LEU A 128 -10.61 5.51 10.41
CA LEU A 128 -9.71 4.43 10.08
C LEU A 128 -8.36 4.69 10.76
N ALA A 129 -7.82 3.69 11.45
CA ALA A 129 -6.55 3.81 12.16
C ALA A 129 -5.80 2.49 12.13
N CYS A 130 -4.50 2.54 11.85
CA CYS A 130 -3.62 1.39 11.81
C CYS A 130 -2.20 1.79 12.26
N TRP A 131 -1.37 0.80 12.52
CA TRP A 131 0.07 0.98 12.57
C TRP A 131 0.67 0.57 11.24
N CYS A 132 1.61 1.37 10.74
CA CYS A 132 2.37 1.08 9.53
C CYS A 132 3.81 0.74 9.93
N LEU A 133 4.34 -0.37 9.44
CA LEU A 133 5.76 -0.70 9.45
C LEU A 133 6.29 -0.51 8.03
N SER A 134 6.92 0.63 7.79
CA SER A 134 7.40 1.01 6.46
C SER A 134 8.91 0.79 6.33
N PRO A 135 9.36 -0.02 5.37
CA PRO A 135 10.78 -0.09 5.01
C PRO A 135 11.25 1.22 4.35
N ASP A 136 12.58 1.41 4.29
CA ASP A 136 13.26 2.54 3.67
C ASP A 136 13.42 2.43 2.14
N ASP A 137 12.74 1.46 1.53
CA ASP A 137 12.72 1.18 0.10
C ASP A 137 11.28 0.90 -0.36
N TRP A 138 10.77 1.73 -1.27
CA TRP A 138 9.39 1.66 -1.78
C TRP A 138 9.08 0.33 -2.48
N ALA A 139 10.09 -0.30 -3.09
CA ALA A 139 9.93 -1.59 -3.78
C ALA A 139 9.72 -2.77 -2.82
N ILE A 140 9.90 -2.57 -1.51
CA ILE A 140 9.60 -3.56 -0.49
C ILE A 140 8.16 -3.32 0.03
N PRO A 141 7.34 -4.38 0.19
CA PRO A 141 6.00 -4.24 0.71
C PRO A 141 5.92 -3.43 2.00
N LEU A 142 4.90 -2.59 2.09
CA LEU A 142 4.53 -1.92 3.35
C LEU A 142 3.76 -2.91 4.21
N PHE A 143 3.97 -2.89 5.52
CA PHE A 143 3.16 -3.67 6.46
C PHE A 143 2.22 -2.77 7.24
N VAL A 144 0.96 -3.17 7.38
CA VAL A 144 -0.04 -2.45 8.17
C VAL A 144 -0.78 -3.40 9.10
N THR A 145 -1.30 -2.88 10.21
CA THR A 145 -2.30 -3.62 10.99
C THR A 145 -3.67 -3.48 10.34
N PRO A 146 -4.53 -4.52 10.37
CA PRO A 146 -5.90 -4.41 9.89
C PRO A 146 -6.66 -3.26 10.57
N PHE A 147 -7.59 -2.64 9.84
CA PHE A 147 -8.52 -1.70 10.46
C PHE A 147 -9.49 -2.45 11.38
N ALA A 148 -9.96 -1.76 12.43
CA ALA A 148 -10.99 -2.31 13.31
C ALA A 148 -12.39 -2.35 12.67
N ILE A 149 -12.57 -1.63 11.56
CA ILE A 149 -13.83 -1.53 10.82
C ILE A 149 -13.62 -2.25 9.49
N ASP A 150 -14.60 -3.06 9.11
CA ASP A 150 -14.65 -3.66 7.79
C ASP A 150 -14.96 -2.59 6.72
N THR A 151 -14.08 -2.49 5.74
CA THR A 151 -14.20 -1.54 4.63
C THR A 151 -14.72 -2.17 3.34
N HIS A 152 -15.01 -3.48 3.33
CA HIS A 152 -15.54 -4.14 2.15
C HIS A 152 -16.93 -3.63 1.76
N ARG A 153 -17.22 -3.72 0.47
CA ARG A 153 -18.53 -3.40 -0.09
C ARG A 153 -19.51 -4.54 0.15
N SER A 154 -20.79 -4.21 0.30
CA SER A 154 -21.86 -5.20 0.35
C SER A 154 -22.36 -5.63 -1.04
N THR A 155 -22.02 -4.89 -2.09
CA THR A 155 -22.46 -5.14 -3.46
C THR A 155 -21.31 -4.99 -4.45
N PRO A 156 -21.34 -5.73 -5.58
CA PRO A 156 -20.36 -5.59 -6.64
C PRO A 156 -20.24 -4.15 -7.15
N HIS A 157 -19.15 -3.88 -7.86
CA HIS A 157 -19.02 -2.65 -8.64
C HIS A 157 -20.02 -2.64 -9.82
N PRO A 158 -20.35 -1.46 -10.38
CA PRO A 158 -21.20 -1.35 -11.57
C PRO A 158 -20.78 -2.24 -12.76
N ASN A 159 -19.49 -2.53 -12.91
CA ASN A 159 -18.96 -3.45 -13.92
C ASN A 159 -19.05 -4.95 -13.55
N GLY A 160 -19.63 -5.29 -12.41
CA GLY A 160 -19.76 -6.66 -11.91
C GLY A 160 -18.58 -7.15 -11.07
N ILE A 161 -17.45 -6.43 -11.06
CA ILE A 161 -16.25 -6.86 -10.33
C ILE A 161 -16.51 -6.83 -8.82
N THR A 162 -16.08 -7.89 -8.16
CA THR A 162 -16.23 -8.15 -6.73
C THR A 162 -14.92 -8.21 -5.99
N HIS A 163 -13.80 -8.61 -6.61
CA HIS A 163 -12.49 -8.70 -5.95
C HIS A 163 -11.32 -8.74 -6.94
N ILE A 164 -10.11 -8.66 -6.39
CA ILE A 164 -8.85 -8.97 -7.09
C ILE A 164 -8.60 -10.47 -6.93
N THR A 165 -8.47 -11.21 -8.02
CA THR A 165 -8.24 -12.67 -7.98
C THR A 165 -6.76 -12.99 -7.82
N ASP A 166 -5.92 -12.30 -8.57
CA ASP A 166 -4.51 -12.61 -8.69
C ASP A 166 -3.67 -11.34 -8.67
N ILE A 167 -2.53 -11.44 -7.99
CA ILE A 167 -1.55 -10.37 -7.87
C ILE A 167 -0.20 -10.94 -8.25
N ASP A 168 0.29 -10.61 -9.43
CA ASP A 168 1.62 -10.99 -9.87
C ASP A 168 2.61 -9.85 -9.56
N PHE A 169 3.54 -10.13 -8.65
CA PHE A 169 4.52 -9.17 -8.17
C PHE A 169 5.93 -9.59 -8.59
N ALA A 170 6.48 -8.87 -9.56
CA ALA A 170 7.84 -9.04 -10.01
C ALA A 170 8.78 -8.17 -9.18
N ALA A 171 9.68 -8.77 -8.39
CA ALA A 171 10.49 -8.06 -7.43
C ALA A 171 11.96 -8.48 -7.43
N SER A 172 12.80 -7.67 -6.79
CA SER A 172 14.21 -7.97 -6.57
C SER A 172 14.38 -9.21 -5.67
N GLU A 173 15.50 -9.92 -5.77
CA GLU A 173 15.81 -11.06 -4.90
C GLU A 173 15.70 -10.72 -3.40
N LYS A 174 16.14 -9.51 -3.01
CA LYS A 174 15.99 -9.00 -1.64
C LYS A 174 14.52 -8.97 -1.22
N THR A 175 13.66 -8.38 -2.05
CA THR A 175 12.22 -8.28 -1.77
C THR A 175 11.56 -9.66 -1.75
N LEU A 176 11.90 -10.55 -2.68
CA LEU A 176 11.38 -11.92 -2.73
C LEU A 176 11.78 -12.70 -1.49
N SER A 177 13.03 -12.57 -1.05
CA SER A 177 13.51 -13.18 0.18
C SER A 177 12.75 -12.68 1.40
N ILE A 178 12.53 -11.37 1.52
CA ILE A 178 11.69 -10.79 2.59
C ILE A 178 10.28 -11.38 2.56
N CYS A 179 9.60 -11.40 1.41
CA CYS A 179 8.25 -11.93 1.28
C CYS A 179 8.19 -13.42 1.67
N LYS A 180 9.19 -14.20 1.27
CA LYS A 180 9.32 -15.61 1.63
C LYS A 180 9.48 -15.81 3.15
N HIS A 181 10.33 -15.02 3.81
CA HIS A 181 10.57 -15.16 5.25
C HIS A 181 9.38 -14.71 6.09
N VAL A 182 8.65 -13.69 5.65
CA VAL A 182 7.43 -13.23 6.33
C VAL A 182 6.27 -14.25 6.20
N GLY A 183 6.25 -14.99 5.09
CA GLY A 183 5.17 -15.90 4.72
C GLY A 183 3.93 -15.11 4.33
N VAL A 184 3.76 -14.87 3.03
CA VAL A 184 2.62 -14.13 2.47
C VAL A 184 1.59 -15.09 1.90
N ASP A 185 0.32 -14.82 2.19
CA ASP A 185 -0.86 -15.53 1.66
C ASP A 185 -1.83 -14.54 0.98
N GLY A 186 -2.83 -15.06 0.27
CA GLY A 186 -3.89 -14.25 -0.35
C GLY A 186 -3.62 -13.84 -1.79
N GLY A 187 -3.33 -14.82 -2.67
CA GLY A 187 -3.29 -14.60 -4.12
C GLY A 187 -2.05 -13.86 -4.66
N LEU A 188 -1.04 -13.64 -3.83
CA LEU A 188 0.22 -13.01 -4.24
C LEU A 188 1.18 -14.03 -4.85
N THR A 189 1.37 -13.97 -6.17
CA THR A 189 2.46 -14.67 -6.86
C THR A 189 3.67 -13.75 -6.92
N CYS A 190 4.81 -14.24 -6.43
CA CYS A 190 6.07 -13.48 -6.40
C CYS A 190 7.06 -14.08 -7.40
N ARG A 191 7.62 -13.26 -8.30
CA ARG A 191 8.64 -13.68 -9.28
C ARG A 191 9.80 -12.69 -9.36
N SER A 192 10.93 -13.13 -9.91
CA SER A 192 12.07 -12.23 -10.15
C SER A 192 11.72 -11.18 -11.22
N GLY A 193 12.08 -9.92 -10.95
CA GLY A 193 11.87 -8.83 -11.90
C GLY A 193 12.21 -7.45 -11.33
N THR A 194 11.71 -6.41 -12.01
CA THR A 194 12.13 -5.01 -11.79
C THR A 194 11.10 -4.15 -11.05
N GLY A 195 10.10 -4.74 -10.39
CA GLY A 195 9.09 -4.03 -9.60
C GLY A 195 7.71 -3.89 -10.25
N THR A 196 7.39 -4.69 -11.28
CA THR A 196 6.05 -4.65 -11.90
C THR A 196 5.03 -5.36 -11.03
N ILE A 197 3.81 -4.82 -10.99
CA ILE A 197 2.66 -5.43 -10.33
C ILE A 197 1.54 -5.51 -11.36
N ASP A 198 1.03 -6.71 -11.59
CA ASP A 198 -0.08 -6.99 -12.49
C ASP A 198 -1.24 -7.57 -11.69
N LEU A 199 -2.47 -7.15 -12.00
CA LEU A 199 -3.69 -7.52 -11.26
C LEU A 199 -4.72 -8.14 -12.21
N GLU A 200 -5.38 -9.19 -11.73
CA GLU A 200 -6.59 -9.73 -12.35
C GLU A 200 -7.80 -9.49 -11.44
N PHE A 201 -8.97 -9.31 -12.06
CA PHE A 201 -10.21 -8.95 -11.37
C PHE A 201 -11.33 -9.92 -11.74
N ALA A 202 -12.21 -10.23 -10.79
CA ALA A 202 -13.43 -11.02 -10.99
C ALA A 202 -14.66 -10.35 -10.38
#